data_AF-A0A957Q9F2-F1
#
_entry.id   AF-A0A957Q9F2-F1
#
_cell.length_a   1.000
_cell.length_b   1.000
_cell.length_c   1.000
_cell.angle_alpha   90.00
_cell.angle_beta   90.00
_cell.angle_gamma   90.00
#
_symmetry.space_group_name_H-M   'P 1'
#
loop_
_entity.id
_entity.type
_entity.pdbx_description
1 polymer ?
#
loop_
_entity_poly.entity_id
_entity_poly.type
_entity_poly.pdbx_seq_one_letter_code
_entity_poly.pdbx_strand_id
1 'polypeptide(L)'
;LRDGIYAERVTEAGVAVGNRVAALAGDDGLDPAQVAVLWVKDQPGITAPIIGPRTMTQLENLLPLLEQSLPETLRNAADELVAPGSVVASFFNSAPWMKWKVV
;
A
#
# COMPACT_ATOMS: atom_id res chain seq x y z
N LEU A 1 -0.67 18.47 -9.99
CA LEU A 1 -0.03 17.14 -9.86
C LEU A 1 1.46 17.37 -9.63
N ARG A 2 2.18 16.46 -8.97
CA ARG A 2 3.61 16.65 -8.67
C ARG A 2 4.40 16.68 -9.98
N ASP A 3 5.33 17.63 -10.14
CA ASP A 3 6.17 17.73 -11.34
C ASP A 3 7.44 16.86 -11.26
N GLY A 4 8.12 16.70 -12.40
CA GLY A 4 9.41 16.02 -12.51
C GLY A 4 9.34 14.53 -12.19
N ILE A 5 10.39 14.00 -11.57
CA ILE A 5 10.53 12.57 -11.24
C ILE A 5 9.37 12.02 -10.39
N TYR A 6 8.62 12.87 -9.67
CA TYR A 6 7.48 12.40 -8.88
C TYR A 6 6.22 12.16 -9.73
N ALA A 7 6.11 12.83 -10.88
CA ALA A 7 5.01 12.63 -11.83
C ALA A 7 5.02 11.20 -12.40
N GLU A 8 6.23 10.68 -12.70
CA GLU A 8 6.45 9.36 -13.27
C GLU A 8 5.94 8.22 -12.38
N ARG A 9 5.78 8.47 -11.07
CA ARG A 9 5.26 7.48 -10.11
C ARG A 9 3.74 7.29 -10.23
N VAL A 10 3.04 8.24 -10.83
CA VAL A 10 1.59 8.20 -11.00
C VAL A 10 1.28 7.69 -12.40
N THR A 11 1.19 6.37 -12.53
CA THR A 11 0.84 5.69 -13.78
C THR A 11 -0.65 5.34 -13.82
N GLU A 12 -1.22 5.18 -15.01
CA GLU A 12 -2.60 4.71 -15.16
C GLU A 12 -2.81 3.34 -14.49
N ALA A 13 -1.86 2.41 -14.66
CA ALA A 13 -1.87 1.12 -14.00
C ALA A 13 -1.84 1.24 -12.47
N GLY A 14 -0.99 2.11 -11.92
CA GLY A 14 -0.90 2.36 -10.48
C GLY A 14 -2.19 2.96 -9.91
N VAL A 15 -2.81 3.90 -10.63
CA VAL A 15 -4.12 4.45 -10.26
C VAL A 15 -5.21 3.38 -10.31
N ALA A 16 -5.24 2.55 -11.36
CA ALA A 16 -6.21 1.48 -11.50
C ALA A 16 -6.11 0.45 -10.35
N VAL A 17 -4.88 0.05 -9.99
CA VAL A 17 -4.65 -0.86 -8.85
C VAL A 17 -5.01 -0.19 -7.52
N GLY A 18 -4.66 1.08 -7.32
CA GLY A 18 -5.06 1.83 -6.14
C GLY A 18 -6.58 1.89 -5.95
N ASN A 19 -7.34 2.09 -7.04
CA ASN A 19 -8.80 2.06 -7.00
C ASN A 19 -9.35 0.67 -6.65
N ARG A 20 -8.71 -0.41 -7.12
CA ARG A 20 -9.09 -1.79 -6.75
C ARG A 20 -8.82 -2.08 -5.28
N VAL A 21 -7.69 -1.64 -4.74
CA VAL A 21 -7.41 -1.73 -3.29
C VAL A 21 -8.47 -0.97 -2.50
N ALA A 22 -8.87 0.22 -2.95
CA ALA A 22 -9.90 1.00 -2.27
C ALA A 22 -11.28 0.32 -2.27
N ALA A 23 -11.64 -0.35 -3.38
CA ALA A 23 -12.86 -1.15 -3.45
C ALA A 23 -12.83 -2.35 -2.49
N LEU A 24 -11.73 -3.12 -2.49
CA LEU A 24 -11.56 -4.26 -1.58
C LEU A 24 -11.65 -3.84 -0.10
N ALA A 25 -11.04 -2.69 0.25
CA ALA A 25 -11.13 -2.16 1.60
C ALA A 25 -12.60 -1.87 2.02
N GLY A 26 -13.37 -1.30 1.11
CA GLY A 26 -14.79 -0.99 1.34
C GLY A 26 -15.65 -2.23 1.59
N ASP A 27 -15.38 -3.34 0.90
CA ASP A 27 -16.11 -4.61 1.07
C ASP A 27 -15.94 -5.21 2.49
N ASP A 28 -14.79 -4.94 3.14
CA ASP A 28 -14.47 -5.36 4.50
C ASP A 28 -14.70 -4.26 5.55
N GLY A 29 -15.26 -3.11 5.17
CA GLY A 29 -15.54 -1.98 6.06
C GLY A 29 -14.28 -1.26 6.57
N LEU A 30 -13.16 -1.39 5.87
CA LEU A 30 -11.88 -0.78 6.20
C LEU A 30 -11.60 0.44 5.31
N ASP A 31 -10.81 1.38 5.84
CA ASP A 31 -10.23 2.45 5.02
C ASP A 31 -9.03 1.90 4.22
N PRO A 32 -8.80 2.36 2.97
CA PRO A 32 -7.69 1.85 2.14
C PRO A 32 -6.31 2.03 2.80
N ALA A 33 -6.10 3.07 3.61
CA ALA A 33 -4.86 3.25 4.35
C ALA A 33 -4.73 2.23 5.50
N GLN A 34 -5.85 1.82 6.11
CA GLN A 34 -5.84 0.76 7.13
C GLN A 34 -5.45 -0.59 6.52
N VAL A 35 -6.01 -0.93 5.35
CA VAL A 35 -5.64 -2.14 4.61
C VAL A 35 -4.15 -2.13 4.26
N ALA A 36 -3.63 -1.01 3.75
CA ALA A 36 -2.22 -0.91 3.40
C ALA A 36 -1.29 -1.08 4.61
N VAL A 37 -1.61 -0.46 5.75
CA VAL A 37 -0.81 -0.56 6.98
C VAL A 37 -0.87 -1.98 7.56
N LEU A 38 -2.06 -2.59 7.63
CA LEU A 38 -2.22 -3.96 8.11
C LEU A 38 -1.49 -4.96 7.20
N TRP A 39 -1.60 -4.81 5.87
CA TRP A 39 -0.91 -5.69 4.92
C TRP A 39 0.60 -5.69 5.15
N VAL A 40 1.22 -4.50 5.31
CA VAL A 40 2.66 -4.41 5.57
C VAL A 40 3.01 -4.95 6.96
N LYS A 41 2.23 -4.57 7.99
CA LYS A 41 2.46 -4.98 9.38
C LYS A 41 2.50 -6.50 9.55
N ASP A 42 1.65 -7.21 8.81
CA ASP A 42 1.46 -8.66 8.95
C ASP A 42 2.37 -9.49 8.04
N GLN A 43 3.27 -8.88 7.26
CA GLN A 43 4.20 -9.62 6.41
C GLN A 43 5.31 -10.31 7.23
N PRO A 44 5.71 -11.54 6.84
CA PRO A 44 6.88 -12.19 7.42
C PRO A 44 8.14 -11.33 7.32
N GLY A 45 8.82 -11.14 8.45
CA GLY A 45 10.07 -10.38 8.52
C GLY A 45 9.91 -8.86 8.67
N ILE A 46 8.67 -8.34 8.74
CA ILE A 46 8.42 -6.95 9.11
C ILE A 46 8.27 -6.83 10.62
N THR A 47 9.14 -6.03 11.25
CA THR A 47 9.05 -5.73 12.68
C THR A 47 8.13 -4.54 12.97
N ALA A 48 8.25 -3.46 12.19
CA ALA A 48 7.46 -2.25 12.39
C ALA A 48 7.32 -1.45 11.09
N PRO A 49 6.08 -1.24 10.58
CA PRO A 49 5.84 -0.30 9.49
C PRO A 49 6.01 1.15 9.98
N ILE A 50 6.55 2.02 9.11
CA ILE A 50 6.66 3.46 9.38
C ILE A 50 5.49 4.17 8.71
N ILE A 51 4.73 4.94 9.47
CA ILE A 51 3.62 5.77 8.97
C ILE A 51 3.94 7.27 9.13
N GLY A 52 3.42 8.09 8.22
CA GLY A 52 3.62 9.54 8.23
C GLY A 52 2.32 10.33 8.15
N PRO A 53 1.38 10.18 9.11
CA PRO A 53 0.16 10.96 9.14
C PRO A 53 0.48 12.46 9.27
N ARG A 54 -0.26 13.29 8.54
CA ARG A 54 -0.13 14.76 8.54
C ARG A 54 -1.21 15.45 9.38
N THR A 55 -2.19 14.71 9.87
CA THR A 55 -3.29 15.21 10.70
C THR A 55 -3.59 14.22 11.83
N MET A 56 -4.22 14.72 12.90
CA MET A 56 -4.64 13.87 14.02
C MET A 56 -5.65 12.81 13.59
N THR A 57 -6.61 13.16 12.73
CA THR A 57 -7.58 12.21 12.19
C THR A 57 -6.90 11.03 11.47
N GLN A 58 -5.83 11.28 10.72
CA GLN A 58 -5.07 10.21 10.06
C GLN A 58 -4.35 9.32 11.07
N LEU A 59 -3.79 9.91 12.14
CA LEU A 59 -3.13 9.15 13.20
C LEU A 59 -4.14 8.28 13.95
N GLU A 60 -5.27 8.87 14.38
CA GLU A 60 -6.35 8.19 15.10
C GLU A 60 -6.98 7.07 14.26
N ASN A 61 -7.04 7.22 12.94
CA ASN A 61 -7.51 6.19 12.02
C ASN A 61 -6.58 4.95 11.97
N LEU A 62 -5.28 5.13 12.21
CA LEU A 62 -4.26 4.08 12.07
C LEU A 62 -3.80 3.48 13.39
N LEU A 63 -3.91 4.21 14.51
CA LEU A 63 -3.50 3.74 15.85
C LEU A 63 -4.16 2.41 16.27
N PRO A 64 -5.47 2.18 16.07
CA PRO A 64 -6.13 0.94 16.47
C PRO A 64 -5.59 -0.31 15.76
N LEU A 65 -4.91 -0.15 14.63
CA LEU A 65 -4.42 -1.27 13.82
C LEU A 65 -3.29 -2.07 14.48
N LEU A 66 -2.67 -1.51 15.52
CA LEU A 66 -1.64 -2.20 16.31
C LEU A 66 -2.14 -3.54 16.86
N GLU A 67 -3.41 -3.59 17.26
CA GLU A 67 -4.06 -4.76 17.87
C GLU A 67 -4.94 -5.54 16.88
N GLN A 68 -4.88 -5.21 15.59
CA GLN A 68 -5.67 -5.84 14.54
C GLN A 68 -4.79 -6.65 13.59
N SER A 69 -5.42 -7.50 12.78
CA SER A 69 -4.75 -8.26 11.74
C SER A 69 -5.57 -8.21 10.46
N LEU A 70 -4.89 -8.24 9.32
CA LEU A 70 -5.55 -8.29 8.02
C LEU A 70 -6.21 -9.67 7.85
N PRO A 71 -7.50 -9.73 7.47
CA PRO A 71 -8.13 -10.98 7.08
C PRO A 71 -7.32 -11.68 5.99
N GLU A 72 -7.16 -13.00 6.10
CA GLU A 72 -6.40 -13.79 5.13
C GLU A 72 -6.94 -13.67 3.71
N THR A 73 -8.26 -13.57 3.55
CA THR A 73 -8.93 -13.33 2.26
C THR A 73 -8.47 -12.03 1.63
N LEU A 74 -8.43 -10.95 2.40
CA LEU A 74 -8.01 -9.62 1.94
C LEU A 74 -6.51 -9.57 1.66
N ARG A 75 -5.70 -10.27 2.46
CA ARG A 75 -4.27 -10.44 2.19
C ARG A 75 -4.03 -11.11 0.83
N ASN A 76 -4.71 -12.23 0.57
CA ASN A 76 -4.57 -12.95 -0.70
C ASN A 76 -5.06 -12.10 -1.88
N ALA A 77 -6.17 -11.37 -1.72
CA ALA A 77 -6.67 -10.46 -2.76
C ALA A 77 -5.66 -9.34 -3.07
N ALA A 78 -4.97 -8.79 -2.06
CA ALA A 78 -3.91 -7.81 -2.26
C ALA A 78 -2.71 -8.40 -3.04
N ASP A 79 -2.30 -9.63 -2.71
CA ASP A 79 -1.21 -10.33 -3.42
C ASP A 79 -1.57 -10.64 -4.89
N GLU A 80 -2.85 -10.85 -5.21
CA GLU A 80 -3.32 -10.97 -6.60
C GLU A 80 -3.27 -9.65 -7.37
N LEU A 81 -3.45 -8.52 -6.70
CA LEU A 81 -3.31 -7.19 -7.31
C LEU A 81 -1.84 -6.85 -7.59
N VAL A 82 -0.97 -7.15 -6.63
CA VAL A 82 0.47 -6.87 -6.70
C VAL A 82 1.22 -8.07 -6.15
N ALA A 83 1.70 -8.92 -7.05
CA ALA A 83 2.39 -10.15 -6.68
C ALA A 83 3.60 -9.84 -5.77
N PRO A 84 3.87 -10.67 -4.74
CA PRO A 84 5.02 -10.48 -3.86
C PRO A 84 6.33 -10.30 -4.64
N GLY A 85 7.11 -9.28 -4.28
CA GLY A 85 8.38 -8.93 -4.95
C GLY A 85 8.24 -8.13 -6.25
N SER A 86 7.02 -7.72 -6.61
CA SER A 86 6.75 -6.83 -7.74
C SER A 86 6.19 -5.48 -7.29
N VAL A 87 6.14 -4.52 -8.21
CA VAL A 87 5.49 -3.22 -7.99
C VAL A 87 4.72 -2.81 -9.24
N VAL A 88 3.61 -2.10 -9.06
CA VAL A 88 2.86 -1.51 -10.18
C VAL A 88 3.25 -0.04 -10.43
N ALA A 89 3.76 0.62 -9.38
CA ALA A 89 4.31 1.97 -9.45
C ALA A 89 5.72 1.98 -8.83
N SER A 90 6.72 2.47 -9.58
CA SER A 90 8.10 2.52 -9.10
C SER A 90 8.36 3.79 -8.28
N PHE A 91 8.36 3.67 -6.96
CA PHE A 91 8.81 4.74 -6.06
C PHE A 91 10.34 4.88 -5.97
N PHE A 92 11.07 3.96 -6.60
CA PHE A 92 12.53 3.94 -6.70
C PHE A 92 13.02 4.39 -8.09
N ASN A 93 12.21 5.15 -8.83
CA ASN A 93 12.58 5.68 -10.13
C ASN A 93 13.81 6.62 -10.11
N SER A 94 14.22 7.10 -8.94
CA SER A 94 15.47 7.84 -8.72
C SER A 94 16.63 6.97 -8.18
N ALA A 95 16.43 5.66 -8.05
CA ALA A 95 17.37 4.71 -7.47
C ALA A 95 17.66 3.57 -8.47
N PRO A 96 18.45 3.83 -9.53
CA PRO A 96 18.66 2.91 -10.65
C PRO A 96 19.32 1.57 -10.27
N TRP A 97 19.87 1.46 -9.06
CA TRP A 97 20.43 0.22 -8.53
C TRP A 97 19.37 -0.77 -8.02
N MET A 98 18.11 -0.35 -7.86
CA MET A 98 17.02 -1.21 -7.43
C MET A 98 16.52 -2.11 -8.57
N LYS A 99 16.44 -3.43 -8.34
CA LYS A 99 16.12 -4.45 -9.35
C LYS A 99 14.67 -4.94 -9.32
N TRP A 100 13.73 -4.07 -8.95
CA TRP A 100 12.33 -4.48 -8.81
C TRP A 100 11.68 -4.78 -10.15
N LYS A 101 10.80 -5.78 -10.18
CA LYS A 101 9.98 -6.09 -11.34
C LYS A 101 8.76 -5.18 -11.34
N VAL A 102 8.72 -4.24 -12.28
CA VAL A 102 7.51 -3.46 -12.55
C VAL A 102 6.57 -4.34 -13.37
N VAL A 103 5.35 -4.56 -12.88
CA VAL A 103 4.32 -5.40 -13.52
C VAL A 103 3.07 -4.61 -13.85
#